data_AF-A0A0M4SZA0-F1
#
_entry.id   AF-A0A0M4SZA0-F1
#
_cell.length_a   1.000
_cell.length_b   1.000
_cell.length_c   1.000
_cell.angle_alpha   90.00
_cell.angle_beta   90.00
_cell.angle_gamma   90.00
#
_symmetry.space_group_name_H-M   'P 1'
#
loop_
_entity.id
_entity.type
_entity.pdbx_description
1 polymer ?
#
loop_
_entity_poly.entity_id
_entity_poly.type
_entity_poly.pdbx_seq_one_letter_code
_entity_poly.pdbx_strand_id
1 'polypeptide(L)'
;MNKISKKCFNNDQIEMWLDFYSNQDWLCTKTPVTEGCDPTKISHRKLKFTLPLSKQINGQSHDNYFINEEVLKAVLNLKASEYI
;
A
#
# COMPACT_ATOMS: atom_id res chain seq x y z
N MET A 1 -11.26 6.42 7.06
CA MET A 1 -11.06 4.95 7.14
C MET A 1 -12.40 4.30 7.43
N ASN A 2 -12.74 3.16 6.80
CA ASN A 2 -14.01 2.48 7.05
C ASN A 2 -13.97 1.64 8.35
N LYS A 3 -15.13 1.17 8.81
CA LYS A 3 -15.26 0.41 10.07
C LYS A 3 -14.42 -0.88 10.10
N ILE A 4 -14.27 -1.55 8.96
CA ILE A 4 -13.52 -2.81 8.84
C ILE A 4 -12.02 -2.53 8.96
N SER A 5 -11.52 -1.54 8.22
CA SER A 5 -10.13 -1.12 8.29
C SER A 5 -9.73 -0.71 9.71
N LYS A 6 -10.59 0.04 10.43
CA LYS A 6 -10.32 0.42 11.84
C LYS A 6 -10.23 -0.80 12.76
N LYS A 7 -11.07 -1.82 12.54
CA LYS A 7 -11.02 -3.07 13.31
C LYS A 7 -9.71 -3.83 13.06
N CYS A 8 -9.25 -3.89 11.80
CA CYS A 8 -7.96 -4.53 11.49
C CYS A 8 -6.80 -3.77 12.12
N PHE A 9 -6.80 -2.44 12.02
CA PHE A 9 -5.73 -1.61 12.56
C PHE A 9 -5.52 -1.80 14.07
N ASN A 10 -6.61 -1.92 14.82
CA ASN A 10 -6.58 -2.09 16.26
C ASN A 10 -6.46 -3.57 16.68
N ASN A 11 -6.17 -4.47 15.75
CA ASN A 11 -5.91 -5.87 16.07
C ASN A 11 -4.49 -6.01 16.62
N ASP A 12 -4.35 -6.51 17.84
CA ASP A 12 -3.06 -6.70 18.50
C ASP A 12 -2.17 -7.76 17.83
N GLN A 13 -2.74 -8.62 17.01
CA GLN A 13 -1.98 -9.58 16.19
C GLN A 13 -1.34 -8.95 14.95
N ILE A 14 -1.73 -7.73 14.59
CA ILE A 14 -1.10 -6.99 13.50
C ILE A 14 0.03 -6.16 14.09
N GLU A 15 1.26 -6.59 13.80
CA GLU A 15 2.48 -5.87 14.17
C GLU A 15 2.70 -4.64 13.29
N MET A 16 2.54 -4.80 11.98
CA MET A 16 2.72 -3.72 11.01
C MET A 16 1.82 -3.90 9.77
N TRP A 17 1.13 -2.84 9.40
CA TRP A 17 0.40 -2.70 8.16
C TRP A 17 1.28 -1.99 7.13
N LEU A 18 1.60 -2.66 6.02
CA LEU A 18 2.26 -2.04 4.87
C LEU A 18 1.21 -1.47 3.90
N ASP A 19 1.13 -0.14 3.80
CA ASP A 19 0.14 0.57 2.98
C ASP A 19 0.80 1.07 1.69
N PHE A 20 0.69 0.26 0.62
CA PHE A 20 1.17 0.64 -0.70
C PHE A 20 0.15 1.52 -1.41
N TYR A 21 0.59 2.64 -1.99
CA TYR A 21 -0.30 3.54 -2.74
C TYR A 21 0.43 4.27 -3.88
N SER A 22 -0.32 4.79 -4.85
CA SER A 22 0.19 5.61 -5.94
C SER A 22 -0.77 6.75 -6.25
N ASN A 23 -0.23 7.93 -6.59
CA ASN A 23 -1.06 9.06 -7.05
C ASN A 23 -1.55 8.89 -8.49
N GLN A 24 -1.07 7.87 -9.20
CA GLN A 24 -1.49 7.53 -10.57
C GLN A 24 -2.52 6.40 -10.60
N ASP A 25 -2.93 5.89 -9.44
CA ASP A 25 -4.03 4.94 -9.31
C ASP A 25 -5.21 5.61 -8.62
N TRP A 26 -6.37 5.62 -9.27
CA TRP A 26 -7.57 6.23 -8.72
C TRP A 26 -8.44 5.25 -7.94
N LEU A 27 -8.14 3.95 -8.04
CA LEU A 27 -8.85 2.90 -7.32
C LEU A 27 -8.32 2.71 -5.90
N CYS A 28 -7.11 3.20 -5.61
CA CYS A 28 -6.48 3.07 -4.31
C CYS A 28 -5.89 4.41 -3.86
N THR A 29 -6.01 4.71 -2.57
CA THR A 29 -5.43 5.93 -1.97
C THR A 29 -4.66 5.57 -0.72
N LYS A 30 -3.75 6.46 -0.31
CA LYS A 30 -3.07 6.35 0.99
C LYS A 30 -4.11 6.18 2.10
N THR A 31 -3.98 5.13 2.90
CA THR A 31 -4.94 4.86 3.97
C THR A 31 -4.87 5.99 5.02
N PRO A 32 -5.99 6.64 5.38
CA PRO A 32 -5.98 7.69 6.39
C PRO A 32 -5.87 7.08 7.80
N VAL A 33 -4.92 7.56 8.61
CA VAL A 33 -4.80 7.18 10.02
C VAL A 33 -5.78 8.02 10.84
N THR A 34 -6.83 7.38 11.37
CA THR A 34 -7.88 8.06 12.14
C THR A 34 -7.64 8.01 13.65
N GLU A 35 -8.33 8.85 14.41
CA GLU A 35 -8.26 8.87 15.87
C GLU A 35 -8.54 7.48 16.50
N GLY A 36 -7.68 7.11 17.47
CA GLY A 36 -7.71 5.81 18.14
C GLY A 36 -7.03 4.67 17.37
N CYS A 37 -6.23 5.00 16.35
CA CYS A 37 -5.31 4.07 15.67
C CYS A 37 -3.87 4.43 16.08
N ASP A 38 -3.05 3.44 16.41
CA ASP A 38 -1.62 3.62 16.68
C ASP A 38 -0.82 3.90 15.38
N PRO A 39 -0.36 5.15 15.12
CA PRO A 39 0.33 5.48 13.87
C PRO A 39 1.64 4.73 13.66
N THR A 40 2.21 4.10 14.70
CA THR A 40 3.45 3.32 14.57
C THR A 40 3.23 1.96 13.90
N LYS A 41 1.98 1.46 13.89
CA LYS A 41 1.60 0.18 13.27
C LYS A 41 1.37 0.27 11.75
N ILE A 42 1.59 1.41 11.11
CA ILE A 42 1.39 1.56 9.67
C ILE A 42 2.60 2.20 9.00
N SER A 43 3.03 1.59 7.90
CA SER A 43 4.11 2.07 7.04
C SER A 43 3.56 2.37 5.65
N HIS A 44 3.41 3.66 5.35
CA HIS A 44 2.96 4.11 4.03
C HIS A 44 4.11 4.06 3.02
N ARG A 45 3.93 3.30 1.93
CA ARG A 45 4.92 3.10 0.88
C ARG A 45 4.37 3.58 -0.45
N LYS A 46 4.84 4.75 -0.89
CA LYS A 46 4.41 5.32 -2.17
C LYS A 46 5.15 4.63 -3.31
N LEU A 47 4.41 3.95 -4.18
CA LEU A 47 4.95 3.36 -5.40
C LEU A 47 5.24 4.43 -6.44
N LYS A 48 6.38 4.28 -7.12
CA LYS A 48 6.79 5.14 -8.23
C LYS A 48 6.68 4.37 -9.52
N PHE A 49 5.62 4.62 -10.28
CA PHE A 49 5.47 4.18 -11.66
C PHE A 49 4.77 5.28 -12.45
N THR A 50 4.99 5.31 -13.76
CA THR A 50 4.37 6.28 -14.66
C THR A 50 3.60 5.58 -15.76
N LEU A 51 2.33 5.96 -15.92
CA LEU A 51 1.46 5.44 -16.95
C LEU A 51 0.76 6.57 -17.74
N PRO A 52 0.39 6.31 -19.00
CA PRO A 52 -0.48 7.21 -19.75
C PRO A 52 -1.79 7.48 -19.00
N LEU A 53 -2.30 8.72 -19.10
CA LEU A 53 -3.53 9.13 -18.42
C LEU A 53 -4.73 8.24 -18.76
N SER A 54 -4.82 7.74 -20.01
CA SER A 54 -5.86 6.81 -20.43
C SER A 54 -5.88 5.52 -19.60
N LYS A 55 -4.70 5.02 -19.19
CA LYS A 55 -4.55 3.84 -18.32
C LYS A 55 -4.82 4.13 -16.84
N GLN A 56 -4.68 5.39 -16.41
CA GLN A 56 -5.02 5.80 -15.05
C GLN A 56 -6.54 5.91 -14.89
N ILE A 57 -7.21 6.56 -15.84
CA ILE A 57 -8.66 6.78 -15.83
C ILE A 57 -9.44 5.46 -15.88
N ASN A 58 -8.97 4.50 -16.68
CA ASN A 58 -9.64 3.20 -16.83
C ASN A 58 -9.25 2.19 -15.73
N GLY A 59 -8.45 2.58 -14.74
CA GLY A 59 -8.05 1.73 -13.61
C GLY A 59 -6.92 0.73 -13.88
N GLN A 60 -6.38 0.64 -15.10
CA GLN A 60 -5.26 -0.27 -15.43
C GLN A 60 -3.96 0.07 -14.67
N SER A 61 -3.88 1.25 -14.08
CA SER A 61 -2.83 1.58 -13.11
C SER A 61 -2.76 0.63 -11.93
N HIS A 62 -3.89 0.07 -11.51
CA HIS A 62 -4.00 -0.82 -10.36
C HIS A 62 -3.27 -2.15 -10.58
N ASP A 63 -3.18 -2.63 -11.82
CA ASP A 63 -2.51 -3.90 -12.12
C ASP A 63 -1.00 -3.86 -11.81
N ASN A 64 -0.40 -2.66 -11.73
CA ASN A 64 1.03 -2.52 -11.45
C ASN A 64 1.41 -2.99 -10.05
N TYR A 65 0.49 -3.04 -9.09
CA TYR A 65 0.80 -3.53 -7.75
C TYR A 65 1.17 -5.02 -7.77
N PHE A 66 0.58 -5.80 -8.68
CA PHE A 66 0.84 -7.24 -8.79
C PHE A 66 2.19 -7.58 -9.44
N ILE A 67 2.79 -6.63 -10.15
CA ILE A 67 4.10 -6.79 -10.80
C ILE A 67 5.17 -5.89 -10.19
N ASN A 68 4.82 -5.06 -9.19
CA ASN A 68 5.75 -4.17 -8.56
C ASN A 68 6.67 -4.95 -7.61
N GLU A 69 7.98 -4.80 -7.81
CA GLU A 69 9.00 -5.51 -7.04
C GLU A 69 8.92 -5.25 -5.54
N GLU A 70 8.67 -4.01 -5.11
CA GLU A 70 8.58 -3.68 -3.68
C GLU A 70 7.37 -4.34 -3.03
N VAL A 71 6.24 -4.37 -3.73
CA VAL A 71 5.01 -5.04 -3.27
C VAL A 71 5.24 -6.55 -3.19
N LEU A 72 5.79 -7.15 -4.25
CA LEU A 72 6.06 -8.58 -4.31
C LEU A 72 7.05 -9.01 -3.22
N LYS A 73 8.13 -8.25 -3.02
CA LYS A 73 9.09 -8.50 -1.93
C LYS A 73 8.40 -8.46 -0.56
N ALA A 74 7.54 -7.48 -0.32
CA ALA A 74 6.81 -7.39 0.93
C ALA A 74 5.84 -8.57 1.14
N VAL A 75 5.05 -8.93 0.12
CA VAL A 75 4.06 -10.03 0.20
C VAL A 75 4.74 -11.39 0.38
N LEU A 76 5.86 -11.61 -0.29
CA LEU A 76 6.63 -12.85 -0.21
C LEU A 76 7.59 -12.89 1.01
N ASN A 77 7.57 -11.85 1.85
CA ASN A 77 8.48 -11.68 2.97
C ASN A 77 9.97 -11.82 2.56
N LEU A 78 10.30 -11.34 1.38
CA LEU A 78 11.66 -11.31 0.86
C LEU A 78 12.34 -10.03 1.36
N LYS A 79 13.53 -10.16 1.93
CA LYS A 79 14.37 -9.01 2.25
C LYS A 79 14.70 -8.28 0.93
N ALA A 80 14.71 -6.95 0.96
CA ALA A 80 15.30 -6.20 -0.13
C ALA A 80 16.75 -6.69 -0.27
N SER A 81 17.11 -7.27 -1.43
CA SER A 81 18.50 -7.61 -1.71
C SER A 81 19.34 -6.36 -1.48
N GLU A 82 20.17 -6.39 -0.45
CA GLU A 82 21.30 -5.50 -0.31
C GLU A 82 22.25 -5.85 -1.46
N TYR A 83 22.10 -5.18 -2.60
CA TYR A 83 23.17 -5.16 -3.59
C TYR A 83 24.30 -4.31 -2.99
N ILE A 84 25.32 -5.01 -2.47
CA ILE A 84 26.66 -4.48 -2.24
C ILE A 84 27.35 -4.35 -3.60
#